data_AF-A0A0H2X9W2-F1
#
_entry.id   AF-A0A0H2X9W2-F1
#
_cell.length_a   1.000
_cell.length_b   1.000
_cell.length_c   1.000
_cell.angle_alpha   90.00
_cell.angle_beta   90.00
_cell.angle_gamma   90.00
#
_symmetry.space_group_name_H-M   'P 1'
#
loop_
_entity.id
_entity.type
_entity.pdbx_description
1 polymer ?
#
loop_
_entity_poly.entity_id
_entity_poly.type
_entity_poly.pdbx_seq_one_letter_code
_entity_poly.pdbx_strand_id
1 'polypeptide(L)'
;MQRMLRDMLQPQDQPFSDGQPPTNPNPTPPMPPSRPPCSTNPGGQHGSGTGDGSGGNGGNHNRGNGGTCGTGADHRASPTNPGQAVRPCPDGPQAPLPPGKVVTAPPGLQNKTIVVHKGEVFDGKGQTYIGGPGLGDGSQNEHQQPLFVVEDGGSLCNVNMKGGGDGVHFMGSGKMVNCVNDDVSEDAVTIDGQGNREHDARIAGCRPEVSGRPKVDIINCTFKNAADKVVQDNGAADVVMSGCTVNGAGKVFRTNGGHADIDTHLQVENCDFQQVKEAVFRTDAPGATVKLANLKTDAPDEVIAPSAFQATGATRIGHQPYSG
;
A
#
# COMPACT_ATOMS: atom_id res chain seq x y z
N MET A 1 30.59 -20.79 22.91
CA MET A 1 31.55 -19.87 23.55
C MET A 1 32.93 -20.50 23.66
N GLN A 2 33.76 -20.36 22.63
CA GLN A 2 35.23 -20.29 22.66
C GLN A 2 35.75 -20.46 21.24
N ARG A 3 36.00 -19.31 20.59
CA ARG A 3 36.89 -19.03 19.45
C ARG A 3 36.35 -17.76 18.78
N MET A 4 36.77 -16.59 19.27
CA MET A 4 36.86 -15.29 18.56
C MET A 4 37.27 -14.22 19.59
N LEU A 5 38.41 -14.41 20.24
CA LEU A 5 39.05 -13.41 21.12
C LEU A 5 40.56 -13.53 20.92
N ARG A 6 41.00 -13.10 19.74
CA ARG A 6 42.38 -12.74 19.40
C ARG A 6 42.26 -11.83 18.19
N ASP A 7 42.14 -10.55 18.46
CA ASP A 7 42.85 -9.47 17.78
C ASP A 7 42.37 -8.14 18.40
N MET A 8 42.83 -7.93 19.63
CA MET A 8 42.93 -6.60 20.20
C MET A 8 44.27 -6.00 19.77
N LEU A 9 44.25 -4.71 19.44
CA LEU A 9 45.35 -3.76 19.61
C LEU A 9 46.58 -3.93 18.70
N GLN A 10 46.60 -3.14 17.62
CA GLN A 10 47.82 -2.37 17.30
C GLN A 10 47.44 -1.02 16.64
N PRO A 11 47.87 0.12 17.22
CA PRO A 11 47.73 1.44 16.62
C PRO A 11 48.90 1.72 15.66
N GLN A 12 48.61 2.36 14.51
CA GLN A 12 49.63 3.00 13.68
C GLN A 12 49.39 4.50 13.63
N ASP A 13 50.40 5.22 14.11
CA ASP A 13 50.56 6.67 14.11
C ASP A 13 51.11 7.19 12.77
N GLN A 14 50.66 8.41 12.42
CA GLN A 14 51.30 9.46 11.59
C GLN A 14 51.05 9.50 10.06
N PRO A 15 51.08 10.69 9.42
CA PRO A 15 50.31 11.91 9.71
C PRO A 15 49.69 12.54 8.42
N PHE A 16 48.88 13.58 8.64
CA PHE A 16 48.22 14.44 7.65
C PHE A 16 49.16 15.05 6.60
N SER A 17 48.67 15.15 5.35
CA SER A 17 49.17 16.11 4.36
C SER A 17 48.01 16.67 3.54
N ASP A 18 47.91 17.99 3.53
CA ASP A 18 46.96 18.81 2.78
C ASP A 18 47.11 18.66 1.27
N GLY A 19 45.99 18.48 0.57
CA GLY A 19 45.95 18.46 -0.89
C GLY A 19 44.58 18.87 -1.41
N GLN A 20 44.47 20.13 -1.85
CA GLN A 20 43.32 20.69 -2.58
C GLN A 20 42.96 19.86 -3.83
N PRO A 21 41.68 19.89 -4.28
CA PRO A 21 41.18 19.00 -5.32
C PRO A 21 41.60 19.47 -6.72
N PRO A 22 41.85 18.53 -7.66
CA PRO A 22 42.02 18.90 -9.06
C PRO A 22 40.67 19.18 -9.71
N THR A 23 40.48 20.43 -10.12
CA THR A 23 39.46 20.87 -11.08
C THR A 23 39.73 20.22 -12.44
N ASN A 24 38.76 19.49 -12.99
CA ASN A 24 38.69 19.29 -14.43
C ASN A 24 37.21 19.35 -14.89
N PRO A 25 36.84 20.30 -15.78
CA PRO A 25 35.49 20.41 -16.30
C PRO A 25 35.36 19.49 -17.52
N ASN A 26 34.30 18.69 -17.58
CA ASN A 26 33.92 18.08 -18.85
C ASN A 26 32.47 18.44 -19.19
N PRO A 27 32.21 18.93 -20.42
CA PRO A 27 30.99 19.64 -20.76
C PRO A 27 29.81 18.70 -21.08
N THR A 28 28.62 19.16 -20.72
CA THR A 28 27.31 18.62 -21.07
C THR A 28 27.09 18.60 -22.59
N PRO A 29 26.50 17.53 -23.18
CA PRO A 29 25.99 17.56 -24.55
C PRO A 29 24.69 18.37 -24.66
N PRO A 30 24.45 19.09 -25.77
CA PRO A 30 23.32 20.01 -25.90
C PRO A 30 22.00 19.30 -26.26
N MET A 31 20.90 19.74 -25.65
CA MET A 31 19.54 19.45 -26.11
C MET A 31 19.26 20.15 -27.46
N PRO A 32 18.51 19.52 -28.39
CA PRO A 32 17.98 20.21 -29.57
C PRO A 32 16.75 21.07 -29.22
N PRO A 33 16.51 22.17 -29.96
CA PRO A 33 15.53 23.20 -29.60
C PRO A 33 14.09 22.83 -29.96
N SER A 34 13.17 23.31 -29.12
CA SER A 34 11.75 23.44 -29.39
C SER A 34 11.46 24.53 -30.42
N ARG A 35 10.50 24.31 -31.33
CA ARG A 35 9.67 25.37 -31.93
C ARG A 35 8.25 24.89 -32.29
N PRO A 36 7.24 25.79 -32.26
CA PRO A 36 5.81 25.46 -32.28
C PRO A 36 5.13 25.95 -33.59
N PRO A 37 3.80 26.17 -33.64
CA PRO A 37 2.81 25.33 -34.32
C PRO A 37 2.35 25.92 -35.68
N CYS A 38 1.75 25.10 -36.53
CA CYS A 38 0.99 25.58 -37.69
C CYS A 38 -0.49 25.15 -37.60
N SER A 39 -1.33 26.17 -37.44
CA SER A 39 -2.76 26.19 -37.76
C SER A 39 -2.92 26.44 -39.27
N THR A 40 -3.90 25.80 -39.92
CA THR A 40 -4.96 26.47 -40.71
C THR A 40 -5.99 25.45 -41.24
N ASN A 41 -7.26 25.71 -40.88
CA ASN A 41 -8.57 25.28 -41.44
C ASN A 41 -8.69 25.53 -42.98
N PRO A 42 -9.86 25.39 -43.67
CA PRO A 42 -11.07 24.55 -43.50
C PRO A 42 -11.66 23.98 -44.84
N GLY A 43 -12.76 23.22 -44.76
CA GLY A 43 -13.79 23.06 -45.84
C GLY A 43 -13.93 21.64 -46.38
N GLY A 44 -15.08 21.10 -46.78
CA GLY A 44 -16.50 21.48 -46.81
C GLY A 44 -17.30 20.16 -46.90
N GLN A 45 -18.44 20.01 -46.21
CA GLN A 45 -19.81 20.28 -46.68
C GLN A 45 -20.35 19.38 -47.83
N HIS A 46 -21.50 18.73 -47.51
CA HIS A 46 -22.56 18.18 -48.38
C HIS A 46 -22.23 16.94 -49.23
N GLY A 47 -23.08 15.93 -49.39
CA GLY A 47 -24.48 15.70 -49.02
C GLY A 47 -25.08 14.63 -49.96
N SER A 48 -26.16 13.96 -49.52
CA SER A 48 -27.11 13.13 -50.30
C SER A 48 -26.56 11.86 -50.99
N GLY A 49 -27.22 10.71 -51.06
CA GLY A 49 -28.58 10.30 -50.75
C GLY A 49 -28.92 9.06 -51.59
N THR A 50 -30.07 8.45 -51.29
CA THR A 50 -30.85 7.46 -52.08
C THR A 50 -30.51 5.96 -51.94
N GLY A 51 -31.57 5.18 -51.72
CA GLY A 51 -31.57 3.71 -51.83
C GLY A 51 -32.72 3.03 -51.07
N ASP A 52 -33.96 3.26 -51.50
CA ASP A 52 -35.20 2.60 -51.04
C ASP A 52 -35.22 1.07 -51.28
N GLY A 53 -36.00 0.33 -50.49
CA GLY A 53 -36.35 -1.07 -50.80
C GLY A 53 -37.09 -1.82 -49.70
N SER A 54 -38.41 -1.97 -49.89
CA SER A 54 -39.47 -2.38 -48.96
C SER A 54 -39.81 -3.88 -48.88
N GLY A 55 -40.48 -4.28 -47.77
CA GLY A 55 -41.36 -5.47 -47.61
C GLY A 55 -40.69 -6.69 -46.98
N GLY A 56 -41.24 -7.46 -46.03
CA GLY A 56 -42.57 -7.55 -45.45
C GLY A 56 -42.82 -9.02 -45.00
N ASN A 57 -42.89 -9.23 -43.67
CA ASN A 57 -43.59 -10.29 -42.92
C ASN A 57 -43.06 -11.75 -42.82
N GLY A 58 -43.02 -12.23 -41.56
CA GLY A 58 -43.34 -13.62 -41.17
C GLY A 58 -42.19 -14.52 -40.69
N GLY A 59 -42.14 -14.86 -39.40
CA GLY A 59 -41.39 -16.05 -38.93
C GLY A 59 -40.88 -16.00 -37.49
N ASN A 60 -41.61 -16.64 -36.59
CA ASN A 60 -41.30 -16.89 -35.18
C ASN A 60 -40.03 -17.77 -34.99
N HIS A 61 -39.19 -17.50 -33.97
CA HIS A 61 -38.64 -18.48 -33.01
C HIS A 61 -37.57 -17.89 -32.05
N ASN A 62 -38.03 -17.58 -30.82
CA ASN A 62 -37.45 -17.89 -29.50
C ASN A 62 -35.91 -18.10 -29.32
N ARG A 63 -35.27 -17.22 -28.52
CA ARG A 63 -34.57 -17.52 -27.23
C ARG A 63 -33.43 -16.51 -26.94
N GLY A 64 -33.38 -16.01 -25.71
CA GLY A 64 -32.15 -15.47 -25.09
C GLY A 64 -32.29 -14.06 -24.51
N ASN A 65 -32.91 -13.95 -23.34
CA ASN A 65 -33.17 -12.71 -22.61
C ASN A 65 -31.85 -12.06 -22.11
N GLY A 66 -31.50 -10.90 -22.66
CA GLY A 66 -30.48 -10.00 -22.13
C GLY A 66 -31.09 -9.12 -21.03
N GLY A 67 -30.58 -9.23 -19.82
CA GLY A 67 -30.98 -8.38 -18.70
C GLY A 67 -30.09 -7.14 -18.62
N THR A 68 -30.58 -6.01 -19.13
CA THR A 68 -30.06 -4.66 -18.90
C THR A 68 -30.44 -4.17 -17.49
N CYS A 69 -29.47 -3.68 -16.73
CA CYS A 69 -29.70 -3.00 -15.44
C CYS A 69 -30.09 -1.54 -15.69
N GLY A 70 -31.32 -1.17 -15.31
CA GLY A 70 -31.83 0.20 -15.36
C GLY A 70 -31.51 0.97 -14.08
N THR A 71 -31.14 2.24 -14.24
CA THR A 71 -31.06 3.25 -13.18
C THR A 71 -32.42 3.91 -12.99
N GLY A 72 -32.97 3.93 -11.78
CA GLY A 72 -34.16 4.71 -11.44
C GLY A 72 -34.53 4.62 -9.96
N ALA A 73 -34.55 5.77 -9.29
CA ALA A 73 -35.02 5.95 -7.92
C ALA A 73 -36.56 5.87 -7.83
N ASP A 74 -37.09 5.19 -6.80
CA ASP A 74 -38.08 5.72 -5.83
C ASP A 74 -38.85 4.61 -5.08
N HIS A 75 -39.28 4.99 -3.88
CA HIS A 75 -39.82 4.22 -2.76
C HIS A 75 -41.00 3.26 -3.02
N ARG A 76 -40.91 2.02 -2.48
CA ARG A 76 -41.96 1.42 -1.62
C ARG A 76 -41.49 0.11 -0.95
N ALA A 77 -41.83 -0.05 0.32
CA ALA A 77 -41.48 -1.20 1.16
C ALA A 77 -42.47 -2.38 1.06
N SER A 78 -41.95 -3.57 1.41
CA SER A 78 -42.58 -4.86 1.81
C SER A 78 -42.68 -5.98 0.77
N PRO A 79 -42.62 -7.28 1.18
CA PRO A 79 -41.86 -7.91 2.28
C PRO A 79 -40.91 -9.02 1.79
N THR A 80 -39.89 -9.32 2.58
CA THR A 80 -38.80 -10.27 2.29
C THR A 80 -39.21 -11.73 2.42
N ASN A 81 -38.86 -12.56 1.42
CA ASN A 81 -38.87 -14.01 1.47
C ASN A 81 -37.47 -14.51 1.91
N PRO A 82 -37.30 -15.26 3.02
CA PRO A 82 -36.00 -15.69 3.49
C PRO A 82 -35.60 -17.01 2.83
N GLY A 83 -34.65 -16.97 1.88
CA GLY A 83 -34.17 -18.24 1.30
C GLY A 83 -33.32 -18.20 0.04
N GLN A 84 -32.55 -17.14 -0.23
CA GLN A 84 -31.53 -17.20 -1.29
C GLN A 84 -30.30 -16.38 -0.89
N ALA A 85 -29.15 -17.07 -0.83
CA ALA A 85 -27.85 -16.44 -0.64
C ALA A 85 -27.59 -15.45 -1.78
N VAL A 86 -27.54 -14.17 -1.45
CA VAL A 86 -27.21 -13.10 -2.38
C VAL A 86 -25.73 -13.25 -2.74
N ARG A 87 -25.43 -13.59 -3.99
CA ARG A 87 -24.06 -13.53 -4.52
C ARG A 87 -23.64 -12.05 -4.55
N PRO A 88 -22.49 -11.65 -3.96
CA PRO A 88 -22.04 -10.27 -4.01
C PRO A 88 -21.88 -9.82 -5.47
N CYS A 89 -22.41 -8.65 -5.80
CA CYS A 89 -22.17 -7.98 -7.08
C CYS A 89 -20.75 -7.37 -7.02
N PRO A 90 -19.89 -7.54 -8.05
CA PRO A 90 -18.54 -6.97 -8.06
C PRO A 90 -18.48 -5.43 -8.08
N ASP A 91 -19.60 -4.75 -8.34
CA ASP A 91 -19.64 -3.34 -8.73
C ASP A 91 -20.08 -2.43 -7.57
N GLY A 92 -19.48 -2.58 -6.40
CA GLY A 92 -19.44 -1.47 -5.44
C GLY A 92 -18.68 -0.28 -6.04
N PRO A 93 -18.92 0.97 -5.60
CA PRO A 93 -18.15 2.12 -6.10
C PRO A 93 -16.65 1.89 -5.88
N GLN A 94 -15.90 1.71 -6.97
CA GLN A 94 -14.45 1.54 -6.92
C GLN A 94 -13.77 2.90 -6.74
N ALA A 95 -12.65 2.92 -6.03
CA ALA A 95 -11.84 4.13 -5.95
C ALA A 95 -11.18 4.41 -7.32
N PRO A 96 -11.02 5.68 -7.72
CA PRO A 96 -10.24 6.04 -8.89
C PRO A 96 -8.83 5.48 -8.81
N LEU A 97 -8.35 4.89 -9.90
CA LEU A 97 -7.01 4.33 -9.97
C LEU A 97 -5.95 5.45 -10.16
N PRO A 98 -4.79 5.34 -9.49
CA PRO A 98 -3.62 6.16 -9.83
C PRO A 98 -3.17 5.94 -11.28
N PRO A 99 -2.39 6.89 -11.86
CA PRO A 99 -1.76 6.67 -13.17
C PRO A 99 -0.79 5.48 -13.11
N GLY A 100 -0.84 4.62 -14.12
CA GLY A 100 0.08 3.50 -14.27
C GLY A 100 -0.50 2.40 -15.16
N LYS A 101 0.31 1.37 -15.43
CA LYS A 101 -0.16 0.20 -16.17
C LYS A 101 -1.02 -0.65 -15.23
N VAL A 102 -2.30 -0.79 -15.54
CA VAL A 102 -3.22 -1.60 -14.72
C VAL A 102 -2.96 -3.09 -14.95
N VAL A 103 -2.81 -3.83 -13.86
CA VAL A 103 -2.62 -5.29 -13.83
C VAL A 103 -3.60 -5.95 -12.86
N THR A 104 -3.81 -7.26 -13.01
CA THR A 104 -4.72 -8.06 -12.17
C THR A 104 -4.17 -9.47 -11.99
N ALA A 105 -4.57 -10.18 -10.94
CA ALA A 105 -4.34 -11.61 -10.79
C ALA A 105 -5.67 -12.34 -10.52
N PRO A 106 -5.76 -13.67 -10.71
CA PRO A 106 -6.93 -14.43 -10.32
C PRO A 106 -7.21 -14.28 -8.81
N PRO A 107 -8.44 -13.93 -8.39
CA PRO A 107 -8.80 -13.84 -6.98
C PRO A 107 -8.92 -15.23 -6.35
N GLY A 108 -9.08 -15.26 -5.02
CA GLY A 108 -9.16 -16.49 -4.23
C GLY A 108 -7.85 -16.85 -3.56
N LEU A 109 -7.63 -18.16 -3.36
CA LEU A 109 -6.49 -18.69 -2.60
C LEU A 109 -5.16 -18.47 -3.34
N GLN A 110 -4.22 -17.79 -2.69
CA GLN A 110 -2.88 -17.51 -3.17
C GLN A 110 -1.87 -18.35 -2.38
N ASN A 111 -1.13 -19.20 -3.08
CA ASN A 111 -0.03 -19.98 -2.48
C ASN A 111 1.35 -19.43 -2.87
N LYS A 112 1.39 -18.27 -3.54
CA LYS A 112 2.58 -17.55 -3.95
C LYS A 112 2.29 -16.06 -3.88
N THR A 113 3.32 -15.28 -3.58
CA THR A 113 3.22 -13.83 -3.49
C THR A 113 2.83 -13.26 -4.85
N ILE A 114 1.92 -12.28 -4.84
CA ILE A 114 1.57 -11.50 -6.02
C ILE A 114 2.51 -10.29 -6.04
N VAL A 115 3.23 -10.12 -7.15
CA VAL A 115 4.16 -9.00 -7.33
C VAL A 115 3.45 -7.90 -8.12
N VAL A 116 3.45 -6.68 -7.58
CA VAL A 116 3.07 -5.46 -8.30
C VAL A 116 4.36 -4.77 -8.71
N HIS A 117 4.72 -4.88 -9.98
CA HIS A 117 6.00 -4.38 -10.44
C HIS A 117 6.06 -2.85 -10.48
N LYS A 118 7.27 -2.33 -10.62
CA LYS A 118 7.57 -0.89 -10.67
C LYS A 118 6.62 -0.11 -11.57
N GLY A 119 5.86 0.81 -10.95
CA GLY A 119 4.90 1.69 -11.63
C GLY A 119 3.60 1.02 -12.11
N GLU A 120 3.37 -0.25 -11.79
CA GLU A 120 2.11 -0.93 -12.06
C GLU A 120 1.04 -0.58 -11.01
N VAL A 121 -0.21 -0.63 -11.46
CA VAL A 121 -1.39 -0.48 -10.60
C VAL A 121 -2.12 -1.80 -10.59
N PHE A 122 -2.01 -2.54 -9.50
CA PHE A 122 -2.83 -3.72 -9.29
C PHE A 122 -4.24 -3.29 -8.90
N ASP A 123 -5.22 -3.59 -9.75
CA ASP A 123 -6.63 -3.33 -9.47
C ASP A 123 -7.35 -4.65 -9.14
N GLY A 124 -7.64 -4.83 -7.86
CA GLY A 124 -8.37 -5.98 -7.35
C GLY A 124 -9.85 -5.98 -7.70
N LYS A 125 -10.42 -4.86 -8.16
CA LYS A 125 -11.85 -4.73 -8.51
C LYS A 125 -12.81 -5.21 -7.41
N GLY A 126 -12.46 -4.96 -6.16
CA GLY A 126 -13.21 -5.40 -4.97
C GLY A 126 -13.16 -6.91 -4.73
N GLN A 127 -12.33 -7.66 -5.46
CA GLN A 127 -12.20 -9.10 -5.29
C GLN A 127 -11.35 -9.46 -4.06
N THR A 128 -11.56 -10.68 -3.56
CA THR A 128 -10.87 -11.19 -2.38
C THR A 128 -9.65 -12.06 -2.75
N TYR A 129 -8.52 -11.79 -2.12
CA TYR A 129 -7.28 -12.55 -2.21
C TYR A 129 -6.97 -13.15 -0.85
N ILE A 130 -6.84 -14.47 -0.78
CA ILE A 130 -6.73 -15.20 0.48
C ILE A 130 -5.34 -15.81 0.55
N GLY A 131 -4.53 -15.43 1.53
CA GLY A 131 -3.24 -16.05 1.73
C GLY A 131 -3.39 -17.51 2.17
N GLY A 132 -2.75 -18.41 1.43
CA GLY A 132 -2.76 -19.85 1.65
C GLY A 132 -1.50 -20.37 2.32
N PRO A 133 -1.44 -21.68 2.61
CA PRO A 133 -0.32 -22.30 3.33
C PRO A 133 1.04 -22.20 2.62
N GLY A 134 1.06 -21.90 1.32
CA GLY A 134 2.31 -21.60 0.61
C GLY A 134 2.95 -20.27 1.00
N LEU A 135 2.19 -19.38 1.66
CA LEU A 135 2.65 -18.10 2.17
C LEU A 135 2.89 -18.14 3.68
N GLY A 136 2.03 -18.84 4.42
CA GLY A 136 2.07 -18.89 5.87
C GLY A 136 0.73 -19.31 6.44
N ASP A 137 0.66 -19.43 7.76
CA ASP A 137 -0.56 -19.82 8.47
C ASP A 137 -1.32 -18.63 9.08
N GLY A 138 -0.77 -17.42 9.00
CA GLY A 138 -1.33 -16.18 9.54
C GLY A 138 -1.06 -16.00 11.04
N SER A 139 -0.22 -16.85 11.63
CA SER A 139 0.20 -16.70 13.03
C SER A 139 1.18 -15.53 13.20
N GLN A 140 1.68 -15.33 14.41
CA GLN A 140 2.71 -14.32 14.72
C GLN A 140 4.14 -14.84 14.43
N ASN A 141 4.29 -15.76 13.48
CA ASN A 141 5.58 -16.27 13.04
C ASN A 141 6.22 -15.30 12.04
N GLU A 142 7.44 -14.85 12.33
CA GLU A 142 8.21 -13.84 11.58
C GLU A 142 8.78 -14.31 10.23
N HIS A 143 8.51 -15.54 9.79
CA HIS A 143 9.09 -16.11 8.56
C HIS A 143 8.07 -16.40 7.45
N GLN A 144 6.90 -15.79 7.56
CA GLN A 144 5.87 -15.90 6.56
C GLN A 144 6.22 -15.07 5.32
N GLN A 145 5.62 -15.44 4.19
CA GLN A 145 5.78 -14.73 2.93
C GLN A 145 4.64 -13.72 2.77
N PRO A 146 4.90 -12.57 2.17
CA PRO A 146 3.86 -11.58 1.88
C PRO A 146 2.83 -12.11 0.89
N LEU A 147 1.58 -11.69 1.05
CA LEU A 147 0.54 -11.89 0.04
C LEU A 147 0.82 -11.04 -1.20
N PHE A 148 1.25 -9.79 -0.99
CA PHE A 148 1.67 -8.88 -2.04
C PHE A 148 3.05 -8.28 -1.76
N VAL A 149 3.88 -8.21 -2.80
CA VAL A 149 5.07 -7.35 -2.82
C VAL A 149 4.81 -6.23 -3.80
N VAL A 150 4.92 -4.99 -3.34
CA VAL A 150 4.75 -3.78 -4.13
C VAL A 150 6.10 -3.13 -4.33
N GLU A 151 6.60 -3.20 -5.56
CA GLU A 151 7.85 -2.55 -5.95
C GLU A 151 7.71 -1.02 -5.95
N ASP A 152 8.85 -0.33 -6.01
CA ASP A 152 8.92 1.14 -6.06
C ASP A 152 8.04 1.75 -7.18
N GLY A 153 7.17 2.68 -6.80
CA GLY A 153 6.16 3.31 -7.66
C GLY A 153 4.89 2.50 -7.87
N GLY A 154 4.78 1.28 -7.34
CA GLY A 154 3.62 0.41 -7.49
C GLY A 154 2.40 0.90 -6.69
N SER A 155 1.20 0.45 -7.10
CA SER A 155 -0.05 0.74 -6.39
C SER A 155 -0.92 -0.50 -6.27
N LEU A 156 -1.47 -0.75 -5.08
CA LEU A 156 -2.47 -1.78 -4.79
C LEU A 156 -3.82 -1.11 -4.56
N CYS A 157 -4.83 -1.45 -5.34
CA CYS A 157 -6.13 -0.76 -5.33
C CYS A 157 -7.30 -1.74 -5.29
N ASN A 158 -8.35 -1.40 -4.54
CA ASN A 158 -9.62 -2.13 -4.55
C ASN A 158 -9.46 -3.63 -4.23
N VAL A 159 -8.63 -3.97 -3.24
CA VAL A 159 -8.35 -5.37 -2.85
C VAL A 159 -8.98 -5.68 -1.51
N ASN A 160 -9.75 -6.75 -1.45
CA ASN A 160 -10.11 -7.39 -0.18
C ASN A 160 -9.08 -8.50 0.09
N MET A 161 -8.57 -8.59 1.31
CA MET A 161 -7.55 -9.57 1.70
C MET A 161 -7.81 -10.14 3.09
N LYS A 162 -7.32 -11.36 3.32
CA LYS A 162 -7.32 -12.08 4.59
C LYS A 162 -6.47 -13.35 4.46
N GLY A 163 -6.34 -14.11 5.55
CA GLY A 163 -5.75 -15.45 5.54
C GLY A 163 -4.31 -15.45 6.02
N GLY A 164 -3.50 -16.40 5.55
CA GLY A 164 -2.12 -16.56 6.00
C GLY A 164 -1.13 -15.63 5.29
N GLY A 165 0.13 -15.65 5.74
CA GLY A 165 1.20 -14.83 5.18
C GLY A 165 1.49 -13.59 6.02
N ASP A 166 2.14 -12.62 5.37
CA ASP A 166 2.70 -11.40 5.97
C ASP A 166 2.14 -10.14 5.29
N GLY A 167 0.83 -10.12 5.03
CA GLY A 167 0.15 -8.95 4.45
C GLY A 167 0.75 -8.41 3.13
N VAL A 168 0.97 -7.10 3.08
CA VAL A 168 1.46 -6.36 1.90
C VAL A 168 2.80 -5.70 2.22
N HIS A 169 3.84 -6.05 1.46
CA HIS A 169 5.16 -5.45 1.62
C HIS A 169 5.36 -4.32 0.59
N PHE A 170 5.78 -3.15 1.08
CA PHE A 170 6.21 -2.03 0.25
C PHE A 170 7.74 -1.99 0.23
N MET A 171 8.30 -2.41 -0.90
CA MET A 171 9.75 -2.31 -1.10
C MET A 171 10.18 -0.86 -1.23
N GLY A 172 9.40 -0.01 -1.90
CA GLY A 172 9.76 1.39 -2.15
C GLY A 172 8.59 2.34 -1.99
N SER A 173 8.59 3.43 -2.75
CA SER A 173 7.43 4.31 -2.75
C SER A 173 6.22 3.55 -3.29
N GLY A 174 5.02 3.78 -2.78
CA GLY A 174 3.85 3.07 -3.26
C GLY A 174 2.55 3.55 -2.67
N LYS A 175 1.45 2.97 -3.14
CA LYS A 175 0.11 3.31 -2.68
C LYS A 175 -0.71 2.06 -2.38
N MET A 176 -1.47 2.10 -1.29
CA MET A 176 -2.54 1.17 -0.99
C MET A 176 -3.84 1.97 -0.92
N VAL A 177 -4.80 1.69 -1.80
CA VAL A 177 -6.00 2.53 -1.95
C VAL A 177 -7.26 1.68 -1.93
N ASN A 178 -8.18 2.00 -1.04
CA ASN A 178 -9.49 1.32 -0.94
C ASN A 178 -9.33 -0.20 -0.80
N CYS A 179 -8.42 -0.61 0.10
CA CYS A 179 -8.20 -2.01 0.42
C CYS A 179 -8.80 -2.37 1.78
N VAL A 180 -9.29 -3.60 1.91
CA VAL A 180 -9.83 -4.13 3.16
C VAL A 180 -9.03 -5.36 3.56
N ASN A 181 -8.37 -5.33 4.71
CA ASN A 181 -7.85 -6.52 5.37
C ASN A 181 -8.85 -6.95 6.45
N ASP A 182 -9.64 -7.99 6.15
CA ASP A 182 -10.75 -8.44 6.99
C ASP A 182 -10.32 -9.21 8.24
N ASP A 183 -9.10 -9.76 8.22
CA ASP A 183 -8.49 -10.50 9.31
C ASP A 183 -6.98 -10.44 9.13
N VAL A 184 -6.35 -9.50 9.82
CA VAL A 184 -4.91 -9.25 9.71
C VAL A 184 -4.14 -10.47 10.22
N SER A 185 -3.14 -10.89 9.43
CA SER A 185 -2.25 -12.02 9.69
C SER A 185 -1.18 -11.71 10.74
N GLU A 186 0.10 -11.95 10.45
CA GLU A 186 1.21 -11.43 11.28
C GLU A 186 1.03 -9.91 11.45
N ASP A 187 1.05 -9.21 10.32
CA ASP A 187 0.72 -7.80 10.14
C ASP A 187 0.00 -7.59 8.79
N ALA A 188 -0.48 -6.37 8.56
CA ALA A 188 -1.26 -6.03 7.36
C ALA A 188 -0.39 -5.40 6.27
N VAL A 189 0.57 -4.58 6.70
CA VAL A 189 1.48 -3.83 5.84
C VAL A 189 2.87 -3.81 6.46
N THR A 190 3.87 -4.12 5.65
CA THR A 190 5.28 -3.98 6.01
C THR A 190 5.92 -2.95 5.11
N ILE A 191 6.56 -1.95 5.71
CA ILE A 191 7.46 -1.03 5.00
C ILE A 191 8.87 -1.58 5.14
N ASP A 192 9.50 -1.89 4.02
CA ASP A 192 10.74 -2.65 4.06
C ASP A 192 11.92 -1.86 4.63
N GLY A 193 12.65 -2.51 5.53
CA GLY A 193 14.04 -2.19 5.82
C GLY A 193 14.97 -2.82 4.79
N GLN A 194 16.28 -2.66 4.97
CA GLN A 194 17.25 -3.29 4.07
C GLN A 194 17.06 -4.83 3.99
N GLY A 195 16.89 -5.49 5.14
CA GLY A 195 16.75 -6.95 5.20
C GLY A 195 15.52 -7.48 4.48
N ASN A 196 14.35 -6.89 4.75
CA ASN A 196 13.10 -7.25 4.06
C ASN A 196 13.21 -6.99 2.55
N ARG A 197 13.75 -5.81 2.18
CA ARG A 197 13.88 -5.42 0.78
C ARG A 197 14.78 -6.36 -0.03
N GLU A 198 15.86 -6.85 0.56
CA GLU A 198 16.73 -7.85 -0.07
C GLU A 198 16.01 -9.19 -0.29
N HIS A 199 15.16 -9.60 0.66
CA HIS A 199 14.33 -10.78 0.54
C HIS A 199 13.26 -10.62 -0.56
N ASP A 200 12.53 -9.51 -0.52
CA ASP A 200 11.41 -9.28 -1.41
C ASP A 200 11.86 -8.98 -2.84
N ALA A 201 13.05 -8.40 -3.02
CA ALA A 201 13.69 -8.29 -4.33
C ALA A 201 13.91 -9.66 -5.00
N ARG A 202 14.21 -10.71 -4.21
CA ARG A 202 14.35 -12.08 -4.74
C ARG A 202 13.00 -12.67 -5.15
N ILE A 203 11.93 -12.38 -4.40
CA ILE A 203 10.57 -12.78 -4.77
C ILE A 203 10.14 -12.08 -6.06
N ALA A 204 10.36 -10.76 -6.12
CA ALA A 204 9.97 -9.92 -7.23
C ALA A 204 10.84 -10.10 -8.49
N GLY A 205 12.04 -10.68 -8.35
CA GLY A 205 12.99 -10.83 -9.44
C GLY A 205 13.61 -9.50 -9.89
N CYS A 206 13.70 -8.53 -8.98
CA CYS A 206 14.23 -7.20 -9.21
C CYS A 206 15.45 -6.92 -8.31
N ARG A 207 15.97 -5.69 -8.35
CA ARG A 207 17.05 -5.27 -7.46
C ARG A 207 16.48 -4.58 -6.22
N PRO A 208 17.15 -4.67 -5.04
CA PRO A 208 16.65 -4.09 -3.81
C PRO A 208 16.89 -2.58 -3.69
N GLU A 209 17.45 -1.90 -4.67
CA GLU A 209 17.73 -0.47 -4.52
C GLU A 209 16.46 0.37 -4.70
N VAL A 210 16.24 1.29 -3.77
CA VAL A 210 15.21 2.34 -3.85
C VAL A 210 15.86 3.70 -3.81
N SER A 211 15.33 4.66 -4.56
CA SER A 211 15.88 6.02 -4.62
C SER A 211 15.27 6.89 -3.52
N GLY A 212 16.13 7.40 -2.64
CA GLY A 212 15.70 8.32 -1.58
C GLY A 212 14.88 7.63 -0.49
N ARG A 213 14.16 8.44 0.30
CA ARG A 213 13.23 7.95 1.32
C ARG A 213 11.92 7.53 0.63
N PRO A 214 11.49 6.26 0.72
CA PRO A 214 10.21 5.80 0.21
C PRO A 214 9.04 6.65 0.70
N LYS A 215 8.07 6.91 -0.19
CA LYS A 215 6.79 7.48 0.19
C LYS A 215 5.68 6.45 0.06
N VAL A 216 5.02 6.10 1.17
CA VAL A 216 3.94 5.11 1.20
C VAL A 216 2.61 5.79 1.57
N ASP A 217 1.64 5.76 0.66
CA ASP A 217 0.31 6.31 0.89
C ASP A 217 -0.72 5.18 1.11
N ILE A 218 -1.31 5.09 2.30
CA ILE A 218 -2.37 4.15 2.67
C ILE A 218 -3.68 4.93 2.82
N ILE A 219 -4.57 4.81 1.83
CA ILE A 219 -5.70 5.72 1.64
C ILE A 219 -7.02 4.96 1.60
N ASN A 220 -7.97 5.36 2.45
CA ASN A 220 -9.30 4.76 2.54
C ASN A 220 -9.28 3.25 2.78
N CYS A 221 -8.29 2.76 3.53
CA CYS A 221 -8.16 1.33 3.83
C CYS A 221 -8.84 0.95 5.14
N THR A 222 -9.32 -0.29 5.24
CA THR A 222 -9.89 -0.86 6.46
C THR A 222 -9.06 -2.04 6.93
N PHE A 223 -8.72 -2.09 8.22
CA PHE A 223 -7.97 -3.20 8.82
C PHE A 223 -8.71 -3.72 10.06
N LYS A 224 -8.82 -5.04 10.18
CA LYS A 224 -9.55 -5.68 11.29
C LYS A 224 -8.73 -6.77 11.95
N ASN A 225 -8.91 -6.91 13.26
CA ASN A 225 -8.41 -8.03 14.07
C ASN A 225 -6.88 -8.24 14.04
N ALA A 226 -6.08 -7.17 13.95
CA ALA A 226 -4.63 -7.31 14.09
C ALA A 226 -4.28 -7.81 15.50
N ALA A 227 -3.64 -8.98 15.58
CA ALA A 227 -3.26 -9.56 16.87
C ALA A 227 -2.25 -8.67 17.61
N ASP A 228 -1.26 -8.15 16.87
CA ASP A 228 -0.31 -7.15 17.33
C ASP A 228 -0.35 -5.87 16.48
N LYS A 229 0.28 -5.86 15.30
CA LYS A 229 0.51 -4.63 14.53
C LYS A 229 -0.28 -4.61 13.22
N VAL A 230 -0.80 -3.43 12.83
CA VAL A 230 -1.35 -3.23 11.48
C VAL A 230 -0.22 -2.92 10.50
N VAL A 231 0.61 -1.93 10.82
CA VAL A 231 1.78 -1.56 10.03
C VAL A 231 3.05 -1.82 10.80
N GLN A 232 3.93 -2.66 10.22
CA GLN A 232 5.32 -2.78 10.59
C GLN A 232 6.17 -1.87 9.73
N ASP A 233 7.06 -1.11 10.36
CA ASP A 233 7.97 -0.21 9.68
C ASP A 233 9.42 -0.57 9.99
N ASN A 234 10.10 -1.18 9.01
CA ASN A 234 11.46 -1.69 9.14
C ASN A 234 12.53 -0.74 8.56
N GLY A 235 12.14 0.40 7.99
CA GLY A 235 13.08 1.34 7.36
C GLY A 235 12.55 2.77 7.31
N ALA A 236 13.42 3.74 7.03
CA ALA A 236 12.98 5.13 6.94
C ALA A 236 11.98 5.34 5.78
N ALA A 237 10.81 5.91 6.05
CA ALA A 237 9.80 6.24 5.06
C ALA A 237 9.01 7.52 5.40
N ASP A 238 8.46 8.19 4.39
CA ASP A 238 7.39 9.16 4.59
C ASP A 238 6.05 8.45 4.37
N VAL A 239 5.21 8.38 5.39
CA VAL A 239 3.97 7.58 5.35
C VAL A 239 2.76 8.47 5.55
N VAL A 240 1.72 8.26 4.74
CA VAL A 240 0.41 8.88 4.91
C VAL A 240 -0.62 7.78 5.14
N MET A 241 -1.37 7.89 6.23
CA MET A 241 -2.59 7.12 6.46
C MET A 241 -3.77 8.11 6.47
N SER A 242 -4.59 8.08 5.43
CA SER A 242 -5.73 9.01 5.29
C SER A 242 -7.03 8.28 5.07
N GLY A 243 -8.08 8.63 5.81
CA GLY A 243 -9.41 8.04 5.63
C GLY A 243 -9.49 6.57 6.06
N CYS A 244 -8.51 6.09 6.82
CA CYS A 244 -8.40 4.69 7.20
C CYS A 244 -9.26 4.36 8.43
N THR A 245 -9.74 3.12 8.49
CA THR A 245 -10.41 2.57 9.66
C THR A 245 -9.63 1.37 10.20
N VAL A 246 -9.45 1.32 11.51
CA VAL A 246 -8.91 0.15 12.22
C VAL A 246 -9.93 -0.30 13.24
N ASN A 247 -10.21 -1.60 13.28
CA ASN A 247 -11.08 -2.19 14.29
C ASN A 247 -10.41 -3.44 14.89
N GLY A 248 -9.72 -3.25 16.00
CA GLY A 248 -8.93 -4.29 16.66
C GLY A 248 -7.48 -4.29 16.19
N ALA A 249 -6.59 -3.80 17.06
CA ALA A 249 -5.14 -3.89 16.90
C ALA A 249 -4.44 -3.84 18.26
N GLY A 250 -3.24 -4.40 18.39
CA GLY A 250 -2.32 -4.03 19.45
C GLY A 250 -1.81 -2.60 19.22
N LYS A 251 -1.12 -2.41 18.10
CA LYS A 251 -0.53 -1.15 17.65
C LYS A 251 -0.96 -0.88 16.22
N VAL A 252 -1.33 0.36 15.88
CA VAL A 252 -1.67 0.69 14.48
C VAL A 252 -0.40 0.80 13.64
N PHE A 253 0.62 1.50 14.14
CA PHE A 253 1.89 1.68 13.43
C PHE A 253 3.06 1.45 14.39
N ARG A 254 3.95 0.53 14.04
CA ARG A 254 5.12 0.17 14.84
C ARG A 254 6.39 0.23 13.99
N THR A 255 7.29 1.15 14.30
CA THR A 255 8.69 1.05 13.85
C THR A 255 9.35 -0.19 14.45
N ASN A 256 10.30 -0.81 13.78
CA ASN A 256 10.96 -2.02 14.28
C ASN A 256 11.56 -1.79 15.69
N GLY A 257 11.32 -2.74 16.60
CA GLY A 257 11.65 -2.59 18.01
C GLY A 257 13.14 -2.50 18.27
N GLY A 258 13.56 -1.56 19.11
CA GLY A 258 14.97 -1.39 19.48
C GLY A 258 15.86 -0.78 18.40
N HIS A 259 15.33 -0.49 17.20
CA HIS A 259 16.05 0.17 16.12
C HIS A 259 16.02 1.69 16.28
N ALA A 260 17.18 2.29 16.56
CA ALA A 260 17.31 3.75 16.70
C ALA A 260 17.53 4.49 15.38
N ASP A 261 17.80 3.75 14.29
CA ASP A 261 18.16 4.25 12.97
C ASP A 261 16.95 4.53 12.06
N ILE A 262 15.74 4.15 12.47
CA ILE A 262 14.51 4.37 11.69
C ILE A 262 14.06 5.83 11.80
N ASP A 263 14.07 6.52 10.66
CA ASP A 263 13.74 7.94 10.52
C ASP A 263 12.47 8.13 9.67
N THR A 264 11.37 7.56 10.16
CA THR A 264 10.06 7.59 9.50
C THR A 264 9.22 8.78 9.93
N HIS A 265 8.54 9.42 8.98
CA HIS A 265 7.56 10.48 9.28
C HIS A 265 6.16 10.04 8.88
N LEU A 266 5.35 9.71 9.88
CA LEU A 266 3.96 9.30 9.71
C LEU A 266 3.02 10.52 9.78
N GLN A 267 2.06 10.58 8.86
CA GLN A 267 0.91 11.47 8.93
C GLN A 267 -0.36 10.62 8.98
N VAL A 268 -1.17 10.82 10.01
CA VAL A 268 -2.48 10.18 10.16
C VAL A 268 -3.55 11.25 10.09
N GLU A 269 -4.44 11.16 9.11
CA GLU A 269 -5.49 12.14 8.92
C GLU A 269 -6.87 11.52 8.62
N ASN A 270 -7.92 12.09 9.21
CA ASN A 270 -9.31 11.69 8.94
C ASN A 270 -9.57 10.19 9.17
N CYS A 271 -9.00 9.62 10.22
CA CYS A 271 -9.03 8.19 10.52
C CYS A 271 -9.92 7.89 11.74
N ASP A 272 -10.46 6.66 11.80
CA ASP A 272 -11.20 6.13 12.97
C ASP A 272 -10.59 4.78 13.40
N PHE A 273 -9.89 4.78 14.54
CA PHE A 273 -9.16 3.62 15.06
C PHE A 273 -9.77 3.16 16.39
N GLN A 274 -10.49 2.04 16.35
CA GLN A 274 -11.21 1.48 17.49
C GLN A 274 -10.62 0.14 17.91
N GLN A 275 -10.83 -0.20 19.19
CA GLN A 275 -10.32 -1.41 19.83
C GLN A 275 -8.80 -1.54 19.73
N VAL A 276 -8.08 -0.42 19.83
CA VAL A 276 -6.62 -0.40 19.86
C VAL A 276 -6.15 -0.65 21.30
N LYS A 277 -5.33 -1.69 21.52
CA LYS A 277 -4.97 -2.15 22.87
C LYS A 277 -3.81 -1.39 23.49
N GLU A 278 -2.92 -0.80 22.69
CA GLU A 278 -1.71 -0.14 23.17
C GLU A 278 -1.60 1.29 22.63
N ALA A 279 -1.25 1.44 21.35
CA ALA A 279 -0.98 2.76 20.79
C ALA A 279 -1.32 2.89 19.30
N VAL A 280 -1.62 4.11 18.86
CA VAL A 280 -1.71 4.40 17.42
C VAL A 280 -0.32 4.39 16.79
N PHE A 281 0.65 5.09 17.39
CA PHE A 281 2.03 5.11 16.92
C PHE A 281 2.99 4.71 18.04
N ARG A 282 3.79 3.67 17.80
CA ARG A 282 4.83 3.19 18.73
C ARG A 282 6.19 3.25 18.07
N THR A 283 7.12 3.96 18.69
CA THR A 283 8.52 3.97 18.25
C THR A 283 9.51 3.95 19.40
N ASP A 284 10.67 3.34 19.15
CA ASP A 284 11.87 3.48 19.99
C ASP A 284 12.91 4.38 19.31
N ALA A 285 12.71 4.73 18.04
CA ALA A 285 13.63 5.51 17.25
C ALA A 285 13.45 7.00 17.55
N PRO A 286 14.52 7.75 17.88
CA PRO A 286 14.41 9.18 18.15
C PRO A 286 14.14 10.02 16.89
N GLY A 287 14.46 9.50 15.69
CA GLY A 287 14.21 10.17 14.41
C GLY A 287 12.76 10.06 13.94
N ALA A 288 12.06 8.97 14.28
CA ALA A 288 10.72 8.73 13.80
C ALA A 288 9.70 9.71 14.44
N THR A 289 8.78 10.24 13.64
CA THR A 289 7.79 11.23 14.09
C THR A 289 6.40 10.89 13.56
N VAL A 290 5.38 11.40 14.24
CA VAL A 290 4.00 11.31 13.81
C VAL A 290 3.27 12.66 13.92
N LYS A 291 2.41 12.92 12.93
CA LYS A 291 1.43 14.01 12.96
C LYS A 291 0.02 13.42 12.93
N LEU A 292 -0.80 13.77 13.91
CA LEU A 292 -2.19 13.32 14.03
C LEU A 292 -3.13 14.50 13.77
N ALA A 293 -4.09 14.32 12.85
CA ALA A 293 -5.10 15.32 12.53
C ALA A 293 -6.46 14.66 12.30
N ASN A 294 -7.52 15.16 12.93
CA ASN A 294 -8.87 14.59 12.79
C ASN A 294 -8.89 13.05 12.97
N LEU A 295 -8.18 12.57 13.99
CA LEU A 295 -8.15 11.17 14.38
C LEU A 295 -9.16 10.93 15.49
N LYS A 296 -10.07 9.99 15.29
CA LYS A 296 -10.87 9.41 16.34
C LYS A 296 -10.24 8.10 16.79
N THR A 297 -9.92 7.95 18.06
CA THR A 297 -9.36 6.70 18.58
C THR A 297 -9.66 6.44 20.04
N ASP A 298 -9.81 5.16 20.41
CA ASP A 298 -9.91 4.68 21.78
C ASP A 298 -8.59 4.09 22.33
N ALA A 299 -7.49 4.21 21.58
CA ALA A 299 -6.19 3.75 22.02
C ALA A 299 -5.81 4.39 23.38
N PRO A 300 -5.27 3.60 24.33
CA PRO A 300 -4.77 4.12 25.61
C PRO A 300 -3.80 5.28 25.41
N ASP A 301 -2.79 5.07 24.55
CA ASP A 301 -1.89 6.11 24.09
C ASP A 301 -2.14 6.39 22.60
N GLU A 302 -2.13 7.66 22.21
CA GLU A 302 -2.05 8.00 20.79
C GLU A 302 -0.62 7.78 20.28
N VAL A 303 0.36 8.13 21.11
CA VAL A 303 1.77 7.97 20.77
C VAL A 303 2.55 7.44 21.95
N ILE A 304 3.38 6.43 21.71
CA ILE A 304 4.45 6.03 22.63
C ILE A 304 5.77 6.23 21.91
N ALA A 305 6.60 7.15 22.44
CA ALA A 305 7.87 7.54 21.82
C ALA A 305 8.92 7.94 22.87
N PRO A 306 10.22 7.98 22.51
CA PRO A 306 11.28 8.50 23.38
C PRO A 306 11.04 9.96 23.83
N SER A 307 10.40 10.78 22.99
CA SER A 307 10.16 12.19 23.27
C SER A 307 8.80 12.67 22.74
N ALA A 308 8.13 13.53 23.51
CA ALA A 308 6.88 14.15 23.10
C ALA A 308 7.00 15.05 21.86
N PHE A 309 8.20 15.56 21.53
CA PHE A 309 8.42 16.34 20.30
C PHE A 309 8.21 15.53 19.02
N GLN A 310 8.24 14.20 19.11
CA GLN A 310 7.96 13.30 17.98
C GLN A 310 6.46 13.21 17.66
N ALA A 311 5.58 13.78 18.51
CA ALA A 311 4.14 13.62 18.43
C ALA A 311 3.43 14.97 18.27
N THR A 312 3.17 15.36 17.01
CA THR A 312 2.38 16.57 16.74
C THR A 312 0.90 16.23 16.66
N GLY A 313 0.06 16.99 17.38
CA GLY A 313 -1.40 16.80 17.39
C GLY A 313 -1.90 15.68 18.31
N ALA A 314 -0.99 14.95 18.96
CA ALA A 314 -1.33 13.98 19.98
C ALA A 314 -1.60 14.65 21.34
N THR A 315 -2.55 14.09 22.08
CA THR A 315 -2.96 14.50 23.43
C THR A 315 -2.63 13.46 24.49
N ARG A 316 -2.50 12.18 24.10
CA ARG A 316 -2.11 11.06 24.97
C ARG A 316 -0.77 10.51 24.51
N ILE A 317 0.31 10.95 25.16
CA ILE A 317 1.67 10.58 24.82
C ILE A 317 2.29 9.84 26.00
N GLY A 318 2.66 8.58 25.77
CA GLY A 318 3.35 7.71 26.70
C GLY A 318 4.83 7.54 26.36
N HIS A 319 5.54 6.87 27.26
CA HIS A 319 6.91 6.40 27.04
C HIS A 319 7.02 4.99 27.61
N GLN A 320 7.60 4.07 26.84
CA GLN A 320 7.92 2.74 27.32
C GLN A 320 9.21 2.25 26.65
N PRO A 321 10.23 1.84 27.42
CA PRO A 321 11.47 1.34 26.86
C PRO A 321 11.25 0.02 26.11
N TYR A 322 12.09 -0.24 25.12
CA TYR A 322 12.15 -1.54 24.46
C TYR A 322 12.57 -2.63 25.46
N SER A 323 11.86 -3.76 25.47
CA SER A 323 12.05 -4.84 26.45
C SER A 323 12.58 -6.16 25.85
N GLY A 324 12.88 -6.19 24.55
CA GLY A 324 13.11 -7.43 23.81
C GLY A 324 11.81 -7.91 23.18
#